data_AF-A0A0R2KUC7-F1
#
_entry.id   AF-A0A0R2KUC7-F1
#
_cell.length_a   1.000
_cell.length_b   1.000
_cell.length_c   1.000
_cell.angle_alpha   90.00
_cell.angle_beta   90.00
_cell.angle_gamma   90.00
#
_symmetry.space_group_name_H-M   'P 1'
#
loop_
_entity.id
_entity.type
_entity.pdbx_description
1 polymer ?
#
loop_
_entity_poly.entity_id
_entity_poly.type
_entity_poly.pdbx_seq_one_letter_code
_entity_poly.pdbx_strand_id
1 'polypeptide(L)'
;MEFRKLKIVELLKNIRFVEYPFYWHYKKDFTFKIVTPQETVDLLKTNKKSLARFGDGEMNIMFNQRGIGFQKYDADLADELLSLVDNKLENLFLALPHGFVSTSLYKASIKFFWWNYVSKNHKRISTGFNEVPVYLDTNFSRTVTELKNKTDIQKHVMATKGLWKHRNVLVIEGKDTKFGVNNDLLEESRSVKRIVGPQKDAYTKIDEMEMAAVEYGKRSDDLLVLLALGPTATVLSARLARAGLQAIDIGHFDLQYEYFIRNSFKRIPIPTKFNNELANSMPVEKVYNQDYEKQILMRIK
;
A
#
# COMPACT_ATOMS: atom_id res chain seq x y z
N MET A 1 13.09 21.78 -35.23
CA MET A 1 13.32 21.25 -33.87
C MET A 1 12.19 20.33 -33.39
N GLU A 2 10.93 20.56 -33.77
CA GLU A 2 9.77 19.69 -33.47
C GLU A 2 9.84 18.28 -34.08
N PHE A 3 10.28 18.14 -35.33
CA PHE A 3 10.32 16.84 -36.02
C PHE A 3 11.27 15.81 -35.36
N ARG A 4 12.39 16.27 -34.78
CA ARG A 4 13.31 15.41 -34.02
C ARG A 4 12.70 14.97 -32.68
N LYS A 5 11.91 15.84 -32.03
CA LYS A 5 11.19 15.50 -30.79
C LYS A 5 10.12 14.44 -31.05
N LEU A 6 9.38 14.53 -32.16
CA LEU A 6 8.38 13.54 -32.55
C LEU A 6 9.00 12.14 -32.77
N LYS A 7 10.10 12.04 -33.54
CA LYS A 7 10.81 10.77 -33.75
C LYS A 7 11.38 10.16 -32.47
N ILE A 8 11.92 10.98 -31.56
CA ILE A 8 12.43 10.51 -30.26
C ILE A 8 11.28 10.03 -29.37
N VAL A 9 10.15 10.75 -29.32
CA VAL A 9 8.97 10.33 -28.56
C VAL A 9 8.40 9.03 -29.12
N GLU A 10 8.38 8.86 -30.44
CA GLU A 10 7.92 7.64 -31.09
C GLU A 10 8.88 6.46 -30.86
N LEU A 11 10.19 6.68 -30.91
CA LEU A 11 11.20 5.69 -30.54
C LEU A 11 11.07 5.29 -29.06
N LEU A 12 10.91 6.25 -28.14
CA LEU A 12 10.72 6.01 -26.71
C LEU A 12 9.38 5.29 -26.42
N LYS A 13 8.33 5.60 -27.18
CA LYS A 13 7.06 4.85 -27.14
C LYS A 13 7.29 3.41 -27.59
N ASN A 14 7.96 3.20 -28.72
CA ASN A 14 8.24 1.87 -29.26
C ASN A 14 9.07 1.03 -28.27
N ILE A 15 10.09 1.61 -27.63
CA ILE A 15 10.88 0.93 -26.57
C ILE A 15 9.98 0.47 -25.41
N ARG A 16 8.98 1.27 -25.01
CA ARG A 16 8.06 0.91 -23.91
C ARG A 16 7.08 -0.21 -24.28
N PHE A 17 6.81 -0.44 -25.56
CA PHE A 17 5.97 -1.54 -26.03
C PHE A 17 6.74 -2.85 -26.24
N VAL A 18 8.09 -2.81 -26.28
CA VAL A 18 8.94 -4.02 -26.41
C VAL A 18 8.66 -5.03 -25.31
N GLU A 19 8.33 -4.57 -24.11
CA GLU A 19 8.06 -5.43 -22.95
C GLU A 19 6.67 -6.08 -22.98
N TYR A 20 5.74 -5.60 -23.81
CA TYR A 20 4.36 -6.08 -23.81
C TYR A 20 4.22 -7.56 -24.24
N PRO A 21 4.87 -8.04 -25.33
CA PRO A 21 4.83 -9.46 -25.69
C PRO A 21 5.38 -10.37 -24.60
N PHE A 22 6.49 -9.98 -23.96
CA PHE A 22 7.09 -10.72 -22.83
C PHE A 22 6.14 -10.77 -21.64
N TYR A 23 5.58 -9.63 -21.24
CA TYR A 23 4.55 -9.56 -20.21
C TYR A 23 3.37 -10.49 -20.52
N TRP A 24 2.85 -10.45 -21.76
CA TRP A 24 1.69 -11.26 -22.14
C TRP A 24 1.99 -12.76 -22.16
N HIS A 25 3.22 -13.15 -22.48
CA HIS A 25 3.69 -14.51 -22.37
C HIS A 25 3.81 -14.95 -20.90
N TYR A 26 4.58 -14.23 -20.10
CA TYR A 26 4.91 -14.61 -18.72
C TYR A 26 3.72 -14.56 -17.76
N LYS A 27 2.78 -13.63 -17.94
CA LYS A 27 1.61 -13.56 -17.05
C LYS A 27 0.71 -14.79 -17.10
N LYS A 28 0.88 -15.67 -18.11
CA LYS A 28 0.13 -16.92 -18.23
C LYS A 28 0.67 -18.02 -17.31
N ASP A 29 1.90 -17.88 -16.86
CA ASP A 29 2.54 -18.85 -15.97
C ASP A 29 2.09 -18.66 -14.51
N PHE A 30 1.45 -17.52 -14.20
CA PHE A 30 0.86 -17.27 -12.89
C PHE A 30 -0.46 -18.03 -12.75
N THR A 31 -0.49 -18.99 -11.83
CA THR A 31 -1.66 -19.85 -11.55
C THR A 31 -2.67 -19.19 -10.61
N PHE A 32 -2.27 -18.14 -9.90
CA PHE A 32 -3.12 -17.40 -8.99
C PHE A 32 -3.96 -16.32 -9.69
N LYS A 33 -5.04 -15.92 -9.03
CA LYS A 33 -5.86 -14.77 -9.42
C LYS A 33 -5.60 -13.59 -8.49
N ILE A 34 -5.76 -12.39 -9.01
CA ILE A 34 -5.81 -11.16 -8.21
C ILE A 34 -7.18 -10.52 -8.46
N VAL A 35 -7.98 -10.36 -7.41
CA VAL A 35 -9.28 -9.68 -7.53
C VAL A 35 -9.08 -8.20 -7.83
N THR A 36 -10.16 -7.49 -8.17
CA THR A 36 -10.10 -6.05 -8.42
C THR A 36 -9.95 -5.23 -7.14
N PRO A 37 -9.58 -3.93 -7.24
CA PRO A 37 -9.57 -3.04 -6.08
C PRO A 37 -10.93 -3.00 -5.36
N GLN A 38 -12.04 -2.96 -6.11
CA GLN A 38 -13.37 -2.88 -5.51
C GLN A 38 -13.71 -4.18 -4.75
N GLU A 39 -13.49 -5.34 -5.37
CA GLU A 39 -13.71 -6.64 -4.72
C GLU A 39 -12.82 -6.80 -3.48
N THR A 40 -11.60 -6.24 -3.49
CA THR A 40 -10.72 -6.19 -2.32
C THR A 40 -11.39 -5.50 -1.14
N VAL A 41 -11.98 -4.33 -1.36
CA VAL A 41 -12.69 -3.59 -0.30
C VAL A 41 -13.91 -4.37 0.20
N ASP A 42 -14.67 -4.96 -0.71
CA ASP A 42 -15.87 -5.74 -0.35
C ASP A 42 -15.50 -6.97 0.50
N LEU A 43 -14.41 -7.67 0.16
CA LEU A 43 -13.89 -8.81 0.92
C LEU A 43 -13.36 -8.40 2.29
N LEU A 44 -12.65 -7.29 2.41
CA LEU A 44 -12.17 -6.76 3.70
C LEU A 44 -13.33 -6.38 4.62
N LYS A 45 -14.37 -5.75 4.06
CA LYS A 45 -15.56 -5.35 4.81
C LYS A 45 -16.34 -6.56 5.33
N THR A 46 -16.51 -7.57 4.49
CA THR A 46 -17.36 -8.73 4.78
C THR A 46 -16.69 -9.74 5.70
N ASN A 47 -15.42 -10.07 5.43
CA ASN A 47 -14.73 -11.14 6.15
C ASN A 47 -14.02 -10.65 7.42
N LYS A 48 -13.83 -9.33 7.57
CA LYS A 48 -13.09 -8.71 8.67
C LYS A 48 -11.69 -9.30 8.92
N LYS A 49 -11.05 -9.83 7.87
CA LYS A 49 -9.67 -10.31 7.92
C LYS A 49 -8.68 -9.15 7.83
N SER A 50 -7.47 -9.40 8.31
CA SER A 50 -6.31 -8.52 8.11
C SER A 50 -5.83 -8.56 6.67
N LEU A 51 -4.98 -7.59 6.29
CA LEU A 51 -4.39 -7.52 4.96
C LEU A 51 -2.92 -7.14 5.00
N ALA A 52 -2.09 -8.03 4.48
CA ALA A 52 -0.70 -7.78 4.13
C ALA A 52 -0.58 -7.50 2.62
N ARG A 53 0.11 -6.42 2.22
CA ARG A 53 0.33 -6.09 0.81
C ARG A 53 1.78 -6.28 0.42
N PHE A 54 2.01 -6.88 -0.75
CA PHE A 54 3.34 -7.00 -1.36
C PHE A 54 3.40 -6.17 -2.63
N GLY A 55 3.97 -4.97 -2.54
CA GLY A 55 4.30 -4.12 -3.69
C GLY A 55 5.67 -4.45 -4.28
N ASP A 56 6.10 -3.65 -5.25
CA ASP A 56 7.42 -3.76 -5.86
C ASP A 56 8.57 -3.55 -4.86
N GLY A 57 8.34 -2.74 -3.82
CA GLY A 57 9.28 -2.53 -2.72
C GLY A 57 9.52 -3.78 -1.87
N GLU A 58 8.45 -4.45 -1.45
CA GLU A 58 8.54 -5.71 -0.68
C GLU A 58 9.24 -6.79 -1.52
N MET A 59 8.91 -6.93 -2.81
CA MET A 59 9.62 -7.85 -3.72
C MET A 59 11.11 -7.55 -3.83
N ASN A 60 11.50 -6.27 -3.84
CA ASN A 60 12.90 -5.87 -3.91
C ASN A 60 13.66 -6.24 -2.63
N ILE A 61 13.02 -6.14 -1.47
CA ILE A 61 13.60 -6.56 -0.19
C ILE A 61 13.75 -8.08 -0.16
N MET A 62 12.69 -8.83 -0.48
CA MET A 62 12.71 -10.30 -0.44
C MET A 62 13.68 -10.91 -1.46
N PHE A 63 13.56 -10.54 -2.74
CA PHE A 63 14.22 -11.29 -3.83
C PHE A 63 15.52 -10.67 -4.32
N ASN A 64 15.73 -9.36 -4.08
CA ASN A 64 16.98 -8.69 -4.45
C ASN A 64 17.84 -8.32 -3.24
N GLN A 65 17.38 -8.63 -2.02
CA GLN A 65 18.07 -8.29 -0.77
C GLN A 65 18.49 -6.82 -0.73
N ARG A 66 17.59 -5.94 -1.17
CA ARG A 66 17.88 -4.52 -1.38
C ARG A 66 16.81 -3.65 -0.74
N GLY A 67 17.25 -2.67 0.03
CA GLY A 67 16.39 -1.66 0.62
C GLY A 67 15.73 -0.73 -0.41
N ILE A 68 14.80 0.06 0.08
CA ILE A 68 14.04 1.08 -0.66
C ILE A 68 14.20 2.45 0.00
N GLY A 69 13.68 3.51 -0.61
CA GLY A 69 14.00 4.91 -0.22
C GLY A 69 13.67 5.31 1.23
N PHE A 70 12.86 4.52 1.92
CA PHE A 70 12.43 4.75 3.31
C PHE A 70 12.61 3.52 4.21
N GLN A 71 13.21 2.44 3.72
CA GLN A 71 13.50 1.25 4.52
C GLN A 71 14.77 0.61 3.99
N LYS A 72 15.86 0.66 4.77
CA LYS A 72 17.09 -0.07 4.48
C LYS A 72 16.82 -1.57 4.41
N TYR A 73 17.70 -2.26 3.69
CA TYR A 73 17.70 -3.72 3.73
C TYR A 73 17.97 -4.17 5.16
N ASP A 74 17.19 -5.14 5.58
CA ASP A 74 17.26 -5.81 6.86
C ASP A 74 16.93 -7.29 6.57
N ALA A 75 17.79 -8.20 7.02
CA ALA A 75 17.65 -9.62 6.72
C ALA A 75 16.43 -10.23 7.41
N ASP A 76 16.17 -9.82 8.65
CA ASP A 76 15.03 -10.31 9.43
C ASP A 76 13.71 -9.84 8.79
N LEU A 77 13.67 -8.61 8.29
CA LEU A 77 12.51 -8.12 7.51
C LEU A 77 12.30 -8.95 6.24
N ALA A 78 13.37 -9.27 5.51
CA ALA A 78 13.28 -10.05 4.28
C ALA A 78 12.77 -11.47 4.56
N ASP A 79 13.27 -12.11 5.61
CA ASP A 79 12.89 -13.45 6.04
C ASP A 79 11.44 -13.48 6.54
N GLU A 80 11.02 -12.47 7.31
CA GLU A 80 9.61 -12.35 7.73
C GLU A 80 8.68 -12.16 6.53
N LEU A 81 9.03 -11.30 5.56
CA LEU A 81 8.25 -11.13 4.34
C LEU A 81 8.16 -12.44 3.54
N LEU A 82 9.28 -13.17 3.38
CA LEU A 82 9.29 -14.48 2.70
C LEU A 82 8.41 -15.51 3.43
N SER A 83 8.45 -15.53 4.76
CA SER A 83 7.62 -16.45 5.57
C SER A 83 6.11 -16.25 5.39
N LEU A 84 5.70 -15.04 4.99
CA LEU A 84 4.30 -14.70 4.75
C LEU A 84 3.82 -15.11 3.35
N VAL A 85 4.70 -15.48 2.44
CA VAL A 85 4.32 -15.82 1.07
C VAL A 85 3.51 -17.12 1.01
N ASP A 86 3.88 -18.10 1.84
CA ASP A 86 3.20 -19.40 1.98
C ASP A 86 2.03 -19.35 2.98
N ASN A 87 1.39 -18.19 3.13
CA ASN A 87 0.49 -17.86 4.25
C ASN A 87 -0.55 -18.96 4.57
N LYS A 88 -0.50 -19.44 5.82
CA LYS A 88 -1.48 -20.38 6.40
C LYS A 88 -2.43 -19.72 7.41
N LEU A 89 -2.35 -18.40 7.59
CA LEU A 89 -3.20 -17.68 8.55
C LEU A 89 -4.59 -17.45 7.97
N GLU A 90 -5.59 -18.12 8.55
CA GLU A 90 -6.97 -18.03 8.09
C GLU A 90 -7.56 -16.62 8.15
N ASN A 91 -7.09 -15.79 9.09
CA ASN A 91 -7.58 -14.42 9.31
C ASN A 91 -6.74 -13.34 8.61
N LEU A 92 -5.86 -13.72 7.68
CA LEU A 92 -5.03 -12.80 6.91
C LEU A 92 -5.25 -13.00 5.41
N PHE A 93 -5.58 -11.92 4.71
CA PHE A 93 -5.46 -11.86 3.26
C PHE A 93 -4.07 -11.37 2.85
N LEU A 94 -3.61 -11.87 1.71
CA LEU A 94 -2.44 -11.34 1.02
C LEU A 94 -2.89 -10.57 -0.21
N ALA A 95 -2.23 -9.44 -0.50
CA ALA A 95 -2.43 -8.69 -1.73
C ALA A 95 -1.18 -8.63 -2.59
N LEU A 96 -1.40 -8.77 -3.90
CA LEU A 96 -0.38 -8.62 -4.93
C LEU A 96 -0.75 -7.50 -5.91
N PRO A 97 0.22 -6.95 -6.65
CA PRO A 97 -0.06 -5.93 -7.64
C PRO A 97 -0.87 -6.55 -8.77
N HIS A 98 -2.09 -6.05 -9.00
CA HIS A 98 -2.95 -6.60 -10.05
C HIS A 98 -2.32 -6.53 -11.45
N GLY A 99 -1.29 -5.67 -11.61
CA GLY A 99 -0.42 -5.63 -12.79
C GLY A 99 0.30 -6.93 -13.13
N PHE A 100 0.37 -7.89 -12.21
CA PHE A 100 0.90 -9.23 -12.49
C PHE A 100 -0.01 -10.02 -13.43
N VAL A 101 -1.34 -9.91 -13.27
CA VAL A 101 -2.32 -10.68 -14.06
C VAL A 101 -2.96 -9.85 -15.17
N SER A 102 -3.15 -8.55 -14.93
CA SER A 102 -3.77 -7.62 -15.87
C SER A 102 -3.33 -6.17 -15.67
N THR A 103 -3.14 -5.45 -16.77
CA THR A 103 -2.93 -3.99 -16.75
C THR A 103 -4.11 -3.24 -17.38
N SER A 104 -5.27 -3.88 -17.56
CA SER A 104 -6.41 -3.29 -18.27
C SER A 104 -7.00 -2.07 -17.54
N LEU A 105 -6.92 -2.07 -16.21
CA LEU A 105 -7.45 -1.02 -15.33
C LEU A 105 -6.62 0.26 -15.31
N TYR A 106 -5.36 0.20 -15.75
CA TYR A 106 -4.39 1.26 -15.50
C TYR A 106 -4.26 2.30 -16.61
N LYS A 107 -3.77 3.48 -16.22
CA LYS A 107 -3.23 4.49 -17.13
C LYS A 107 -1.98 3.96 -17.85
N ALA A 108 -1.68 4.51 -19.02
CA ALA A 108 -0.62 4.01 -19.89
C ALA A 108 0.76 3.91 -19.22
N SER A 109 1.19 4.93 -18.46
CA SER A 109 2.48 4.92 -17.76
C SER A 109 2.64 3.75 -16.80
N ILE A 110 1.54 3.38 -16.15
CA ILE A 110 1.49 2.32 -15.14
C ILE A 110 1.45 0.95 -15.81
N LYS A 111 0.78 0.83 -16.96
CA LYS A 111 0.90 -0.38 -17.80
C LYS A 111 2.36 -0.65 -18.16
N PHE A 112 3.07 0.37 -18.67
CA PHE A 112 4.47 0.21 -19.07
C PHE A 112 5.37 -0.19 -17.90
N PHE A 113 5.15 0.37 -16.71
CA PHE A 113 5.87 -0.04 -15.51
C PHE A 113 5.66 -1.54 -15.21
N TRP A 114 4.41 -2.00 -15.14
CA TRP A 114 4.11 -3.39 -14.80
C TRP A 114 4.52 -4.38 -15.88
N TRP A 115 4.43 -4.02 -17.17
CA TRP A 115 4.94 -4.86 -18.25
C TRP A 115 6.44 -5.12 -18.07
N ASN A 116 7.23 -4.05 -17.92
CA ASN A 116 8.67 -4.17 -17.67
C ASN A 116 8.98 -4.90 -16.36
N TYR A 117 8.22 -4.63 -15.29
CA TYR A 117 8.45 -5.25 -13.98
C TYR A 117 8.25 -6.76 -14.01
N VAL A 118 7.11 -7.21 -14.56
CA VAL A 118 6.78 -8.64 -14.68
C VAL A 118 7.74 -9.34 -15.62
N SER A 119 8.08 -8.75 -16.77
CA SER A 119 9.07 -9.34 -17.68
C SER A 119 10.41 -9.62 -17.00
N LYS A 120 10.87 -8.69 -16.15
CA LYS A 120 12.16 -8.81 -15.45
C LYS A 120 12.13 -9.71 -14.22
N ASN A 121 10.98 -9.85 -13.57
CA ASN A 121 10.85 -10.57 -12.31
C ASN A 121 10.01 -11.84 -12.40
N HIS A 122 9.60 -12.25 -13.60
CA HIS A 122 8.70 -13.39 -13.84
C HIS A 122 9.04 -14.61 -12.98
N LYS A 123 10.29 -15.10 -13.07
CA LYS A 123 10.72 -16.31 -12.32
C LYS A 123 10.51 -16.18 -10.82
N ARG A 124 10.85 -15.02 -10.24
CA ARG A 124 10.71 -14.78 -8.80
C ARG A 124 9.24 -14.70 -8.38
N ILE A 125 8.40 -14.08 -9.22
CA ILE A 125 6.96 -13.99 -8.96
C ILE A 125 6.33 -15.39 -9.02
N SER A 126 6.63 -16.18 -10.06
CA SER A 126 6.02 -17.50 -10.25
C SER A 126 6.50 -18.54 -9.25
N THR A 127 7.75 -18.49 -8.80
CA THR A 127 8.26 -19.39 -7.76
C THR A 127 7.91 -18.92 -6.35
N GLY A 128 7.77 -17.61 -6.14
CA GLY A 128 7.43 -17.05 -4.85
C GLY A 128 5.96 -17.29 -4.52
N PHE A 129 5.04 -16.90 -5.40
CA PHE A 129 3.61 -16.87 -5.10
C PHE A 129 2.85 -17.96 -5.84
N ASN A 130 2.92 -19.21 -5.38
CA ASN A 130 2.27 -20.35 -6.03
C ASN A 130 1.26 -21.11 -5.13
N GLU A 131 1.32 -20.94 -3.81
CA GLU A 131 0.50 -21.69 -2.86
C GLU A 131 -0.90 -21.10 -2.63
N VAL A 132 -1.09 -19.79 -2.87
CA VAL A 132 -2.39 -19.12 -2.62
C VAL A 132 -3.14 -18.92 -3.96
N PRO A 133 -4.37 -19.44 -4.10
CA PRO A 133 -5.08 -19.38 -5.39
C PRO A 133 -5.65 -18.00 -5.71
N VAL A 134 -5.94 -17.18 -4.69
CA VAL A 134 -6.57 -15.87 -4.84
C VAL A 134 -5.94 -14.84 -3.90
N TYR A 135 -5.40 -13.77 -4.48
CA TYR A 135 -4.88 -12.61 -3.77
C TYR A 135 -5.81 -11.40 -3.93
N LEU A 136 -5.75 -10.49 -2.96
CA LEU A 136 -6.34 -9.16 -3.06
C LEU A 136 -5.45 -8.21 -3.88
N ASP A 137 -5.95 -7.03 -4.22
CA ASP A 137 -5.23 -6.05 -5.04
C ASP A 137 -4.50 -5.03 -4.17
N THR A 138 -3.18 -4.88 -4.31
CA THR A 138 -2.43 -3.84 -3.60
C THR A 138 -2.91 -2.43 -3.94
N ASN A 139 -3.46 -2.24 -5.15
CA ASN A 139 -3.91 -0.95 -5.66
C ASN A 139 -5.25 -0.49 -5.08
N PHE A 140 -5.87 -1.28 -4.19
CA PHE A 140 -6.96 -0.76 -3.37
C PHE A 140 -6.52 0.49 -2.56
N SER A 141 -5.24 0.56 -2.19
CA SER A 141 -4.62 1.72 -1.53
C SER A 141 -3.99 2.74 -2.49
N ARG A 142 -3.98 2.47 -3.81
CA ARG A 142 -3.28 3.24 -4.86
C ARG A 142 -4.20 3.53 -6.05
N THR A 143 -5.37 4.09 -5.79
CA THR A 143 -6.46 4.14 -6.78
C THR A 143 -6.33 5.31 -7.76
N VAL A 144 -6.12 6.52 -7.26
CA VAL A 144 -6.33 7.79 -7.99
C VAL A 144 -5.24 8.03 -9.03
N THR A 145 -4.00 7.70 -8.70
CA THR A 145 -2.86 7.86 -9.60
C THR A 145 -2.78 6.74 -10.63
N GLU A 146 -3.25 5.54 -10.29
CA GLU A 146 -3.00 4.33 -11.09
C GLU A 146 -4.15 3.99 -12.06
N LEU A 147 -5.41 4.05 -11.61
CA LEU A 147 -6.57 3.66 -12.41
C LEU A 147 -6.90 4.70 -13.48
N LYS A 148 -7.48 4.24 -14.60
CA LYS A 148 -7.82 5.11 -15.75
C LYS A 148 -9.22 5.72 -15.68
N ASN A 149 -10.20 5.01 -15.08
CA ASN A 149 -11.60 5.41 -15.07
C ASN A 149 -11.95 6.20 -13.81
N LYS A 150 -12.40 7.45 -13.98
CA LYS A 150 -12.72 8.36 -12.86
C LYS A 150 -13.93 7.92 -12.04
N THR A 151 -14.95 7.34 -12.68
CA THR A 151 -16.15 6.85 -11.99
C THR A 151 -15.80 5.69 -11.07
N ASP A 152 -14.97 4.75 -11.56
CA ASP A 152 -14.49 3.62 -10.77
C ASP A 152 -13.61 4.11 -9.60
N ILE A 153 -12.75 5.12 -9.84
CA ILE A 153 -11.94 5.74 -8.79
C ILE A 153 -12.83 6.31 -7.68
N GLN A 154 -13.85 7.10 -8.02
CA GLN A 154 -14.74 7.69 -7.03
C GLN A 154 -15.46 6.61 -6.21
N LYS A 155 -16.04 5.61 -6.88
CA LYS A 155 -16.71 4.50 -6.20
C LYS A 155 -15.77 3.79 -5.23
N HIS A 156 -14.56 3.46 -5.69
CA HIS A 156 -13.57 2.74 -4.91
C HIS A 156 -13.06 3.54 -3.71
N VAL A 157 -12.75 4.84 -3.90
CA VAL A 157 -12.29 5.72 -2.82
C VAL A 157 -13.35 5.81 -1.72
N MET A 158 -14.62 5.99 -2.10
CA MET A 158 -15.72 6.05 -1.13
C MET A 158 -15.95 4.72 -0.43
N ALA A 159 -15.88 3.60 -1.16
CA ALA A 159 -16.00 2.27 -0.56
C ALA A 159 -14.86 2.01 0.44
N THR A 160 -13.63 2.39 0.10
CA THR A 160 -12.46 2.23 0.99
C THR A 160 -12.61 3.10 2.23
N LYS A 161 -13.03 4.37 2.09
CA LYS A 161 -13.35 5.25 3.23
C LYS A 161 -14.41 4.65 4.15
N GLY A 162 -15.36 3.90 3.60
CA GLY A 162 -16.38 3.19 4.36
C GLY A 162 -15.90 2.03 5.22
N LEU A 163 -14.65 1.57 5.10
CA LEU A 163 -14.12 0.44 5.89
C LEU A 163 -14.02 0.73 7.40
N TRP A 164 -13.83 2.01 7.76
CA TRP A 164 -13.69 2.46 9.15
C TRP A 164 -14.87 3.28 9.65
N LYS A 165 -15.95 3.39 8.86
CA LYS A 165 -17.16 4.10 9.27
C LYS A 165 -17.76 3.50 10.55
N HIS A 166 -17.96 4.32 11.57
CA HIS A 166 -18.49 3.97 12.90
C HIS A 166 -17.68 2.94 13.70
N ARG A 167 -16.40 2.72 13.33
CA ARG A 167 -15.46 1.83 14.03
C ARG A 167 -14.47 2.59 14.90
N ASN A 168 -13.93 1.92 15.90
CA ASN A 168 -12.74 2.41 16.60
C ASN A 168 -11.52 2.19 15.68
N VAL A 169 -10.70 3.22 15.47
CA VAL A 169 -9.56 3.16 14.56
C VAL A 169 -8.26 3.40 15.33
N LEU A 170 -7.30 2.50 15.16
CA LEU A 170 -5.91 2.71 15.56
C LEU A 170 -5.05 2.88 14.30
N VAL A 171 -4.49 4.06 14.10
CA VAL A 171 -3.54 4.30 13.02
C VAL A 171 -2.12 4.04 13.52
N ILE A 172 -1.36 3.21 12.83
CA ILE A 172 0.09 3.05 13.05
C ILE A 172 0.81 3.60 11.81
N GLU A 173 1.54 4.69 12.01
CA GLU A 173 2.06 5.49 10.90
C GLU A 173 3.41 6.13 11.23
N GLY A 174 4.15 6.54 10.19
CA GLY A 174 5.36 7.32 10.37
C GLY A 174 5.04 8.74 10.81
N LYS A 175 5.95 9.38 11.54
CA LYS A 175 5.78 10.76 12.09
C LYS A 175 5.28 11.82 11.12
N ASP A 176 5.59 11.68 9.82
CA ASP A 176 5.21 12.64 8.79
C ASP A 176 4.15 12.11 7.82
N THR A 177 3.62 10.90 8.04
CA THR A 177 2.50 10.35 7.25
C THR A 177 1.23 11.17 7.49
N LYS A 178 0.87 11.39 8.75
CA LYS A 178 -0.30 12.20 9.18
C LYS A 178 -1.60 11.79 8.46
N PHE A 179 -1.86 10.49 8.42
CA PHE A 179 -3.00 9.86 7.75
C PHE A 179 -4.32 10.47 8.23
N GLY A 180 -5.09 11.04 7.30
CA GLY A 180 -6.37 11.68 7.58
C GLY A 180 -6.28 13.03 8.30
N VAL A 181 -5.09 13.59 8.55
CA VAL A 181 -4.95 14.91 9.17
C VAL A 181 -5.26 16.00 8.15
N ASN A 182 -6.05 16.99 8.56
CA ASN A 182 -6.50 18.13 7.74
C ASN A 182 -7.32 17.74 6.49
N ASN A 183 -7.97 16.57 6.52
CA ASN A 183 -8.99 16.17 5.56
C ASN A 183 -10.09 15.36 6.31
N ASP A 184 -11.15 14.98 5.61
CA ASP A 184 -12.31 14.28 6.16
C ASP A 184 -12.20 12.75 6.11
N LEU A 185 -11.01 12.18 5.83
CA LEU A 185 -10.82 10.75 5.60
C LEU A 185 -11.28 9.91 6.79
N LEU A 186 -11.01 10.37 8.02
CA LEU A 186 -11.31 9.64 9.25
C LEU A 186 -12.54 10.19 10.01
N GLU A 187 -13.24 11.20 9.48
CA GLU A 187 -14.30 11.92 10.19
C GLU A 187 -15.46 11.03 10.65
N GLU A 188 -15.85 10.03 9.84
CA GLU A 188 -16.95 9.11 10.18
C GLU A 188 -16.53 7.94 11.11
N SER A 189 -15.29 7.91 11.59
CA SER A 189 -14.84 6.90 12.55
C SER A 189 -15.46 7.16 13.93
N ARG A 190 -15.72 6.12 14.71
CA ARG A 190 -16.22 6.28 16.10
C ARG A 190 -15.18 6.94 17.00
N SER A 191 -13.93 6.52 16.86
CA SER A 191 -12.79 7.11 17.54
C SER A 191 -11.53 6.89 16.72
N VAL A 192 -10.54 7.76 16.91
CA VAL A 192 -9.22 7.64 16.28
C VAL A 192 -8.17 7.71 17.37
N LYS A 193 -7.26 6.75 17.37
CA LYS A 193 -6.02 6.76 18.15
C LYS A 193 -4.82 6.46 17.24
N ARG A 194 -3.63 6.83 17.70
CA ARG A 194 -2.41 6.75 16.89
C ARG A 194 -1.22 6.21 17.67
N ILE A 195 -0.45 5.32 17.03
CA ILE A 195 0.93 5.00 17.39
C ILE A 195 1.80 5.59 16.28
N VAL A 196 2.68 6.51 16.65
CA VAL A 196 3.51 7.24 15.67
C VAL A 196 4.93 6.71 15.75
N GLY A 197 5.34 6.00 14.72
CA GLY A 197 6.69 5.44 14.59
C GLY A 197 7.65 6.29 13.77
N PRO A 198 8.85 5.76 13.51
CA PRO A 198 9.84 6.39 12.64
C PRO A 198 9.30 6.63 11.22
N GLN A 199 9.75 7.70 10.58
CA GLN A 199 9.43 7.98 9.17
C GLN A 199 10.13 7.03 8.20
N LYS A 200 11.31 6.51 8.59
CA LYS A 200 12.14 5.59 7.82
C LYS A 200 12.69 4.52 8.73
N ASP A 201 13.04 3.38 8.15
CA ASP A 201 13.64 2.23 8.85
C ASP A 201 12.78 1.76 10.04
N ALA A 202 11.44 1.86 9.90
CA ALA A 202 10.50 1.64 10.99
C ALA A 202 10.43 0.19 11.46
N TYR A 203 10.94 -0.75 10.66
CA TYR A 203 11.02 -2.17 11.04
C TYR A 203 11.87 -2.37 12.30
N THR A 204 12.88 -1.53 12.54
CA THR A 204 13.70 -1.55 13.76
C THR A 204 12.91 -1.34 15.06
N LYS A 205 11.64 -0.94 14.95
CA LYS A 205 10.71 -0.65 16.04
C LYS A 205 9.43 -1.48 15.98
N ILE A 206 9.41 -2.54 15.18
CA ILE A 206 8.21 -3.34 14.93
C ILE A 206 7.65 -3.96 16.22
N ASP A 207 8.50 -4.46 17.11
CA ASP A 207 8.07 -5.08 18.37
C ASP A 207 7.40 -4.07 19.31
N GLU A 208 7.97 -2.86 19.44
CA GLU A 208 7.40 -1.77 20.24
C GLU A 208 6.00 -1.38 19.71
N MET A 209 5.85 -1.30 18.38
CA MET A 209 4.57 -0.99 17.74
C MET A 209 3.53 -2.11 17.90
N GLU A 210 3.96 -3.37 17.78
CA GLU A 210 3.12 -4.54 17.99
C GLU A 210 2.58 -4.59 19.42
N MET A 211 3.48 -4.48 20.42
CA MET A 211 3.09 -4.50 21.83
C MET A 211 2.09 -3.40 22.17
N ALA A 212 2.34 -2.17 21.71
CA ALA A 212 1.44 -1.04 21.96
C ALA A 212 0.06 -1.24 21.31
N ALA A 213 0.02 -1.79 20.09
CA ALA A 213 -1.23 -2.05 19.38
C ALA A 213 -2.05 -3.17 20.03
N VAL A 214 -1.39 -4.27 20.42
CA VAL A 214 -2.03 -5.39 21.14
C VAL A 214 -2.58 -4.93 22.48
N GLU A 215 -1.83 -4.14 23.24
CA GLU A 215 -2.26 -3.64 24.54
C GLU A 215 -3.47 -2.69 24.43
N TYR A 216 -3.48 -1.82 23.43
CA TYR A 216 -4.65 -0.98 23.15
C TYR A 216 -5.85 -1.82 22.70
N GLY A 217 -5.62 -2.83 21.86
CA GLY A 217 -6.65 -3.74 21.34
C GLY A 217 -7.43 -4.49 22.43
N LYS A 218 -6.80 -4.84 23.56
CA LYS A 218 -7.48 -5.47 24.70
C LYS A 218 -8.62 -4.63 25.30
N ARG A 219 -8.63 -3.32 25.07
CA ARG A 219 -9.55 -2.35 25.68
C ARG A 219 -10.50 -1.71 24.68
N SER A 220 -10.47 -2.14 23.41
CA SER A 220 -11.23 -1.53 22.32
C SER A 220 -12.08 -2.57 21.61
N ASP A 221 -13.39 -2.40 21.67
CA ASP A 221 -14.33 -3.17 20.85
C ASP A 221 -14.26 -2.74 19.38
N ASP A 222 -14.54 -3.66 18.45
CA ASP A 222 -14.57 -3.42 17.00
C ASP A 222 -13.42 -2.54 16.46
N LEU A 223 -12.20 -2.80 16.95
CA LEU A 223 -11.00 -2.08 16.55
C LEU A 223 -10.58 -2.47 15.14
N LEU A 224 -10.33 -1.46 14.31
CA LEU A 224 -9.60 -1.60 13.05
C LEU A 224 -8.24 -0.91 13.16
N VAL A 225 -7.17 -1.67 12.94
CA VAL A 225 -5.82 -1.12 12.85
C VAL A 225 -5.51 -0.76 11.39
N LEU A 226 -5.13 0.49 11.13
CA LEU A 226 -4.70 0.97 9.81
C LEU A 226 -3.19 1.21 9.82
N LEU A 227 -2.45 0.54 8.94
CA LEU A 227 -0.99 0.58 8.91
C LEU A 227 -0.48 1.33 7.67
N ALA A 228 0.26 2.42 7.88
CA ALA A 228 0.85 3.24 6.81
C ALA A 228 2.36 3.39 7.04
N LEU A 229 3.07 2.27 6.94
CA LEU A 229 4.47 2.11 7.40
C LEU A 229 5.39 1.34 6.44
N GLY A 230 5.04 1.26 5.15
CA GLY A 230 5.87 0.56 4.17
C GLY A 230 5.96 -0.96 4.42
N PRO A 231 7.11 -1.61 4.14
CA PRO A 231 7.31 -3.04 4.39
C PRO A 231 7.00 -3.48 5.82
N THR A 232 7.24 -2.58 6.78
CA THR A 232 6.89 -2.83 8.20
C THR A 232 5.39 -3.04 8.37
N ALA A 233 4.55 -2.33 7.62
CA ALA A 233 3.10 -2.52 7.66
C ALA A 233 2.68 -3.90 7.14
N THR A 234 3.34 -4.41 6.10
CA THR A 234 3.12 -5.77 5.57
C THR A 234 3.32 -6.82 6.66
N VAL A 235 4.47 -6.80 7.32
CA VAL A 235 4.80 -7.77 8.37
C VAL A 235 3.96 -7.57 9.63
N LEU A 236 3.79 -6.32 10.06
CA LEU A 236 3.01 -5.98 11.25
C LEU A 236 1.53 -6.37 11.09
N SER A 237 0.96 -6.28 9.89
CA SER A 237 -0.41 -6.73 9.64
C SER A 237 -0.61 -8.22 9.95
N ALA A 238 0.39 -9.05 9.64
CA ALA A 238 0.36 -10.48 9.91
C ALA A 238 0.61 -10.79 11.40
N ARG A 239 1.53 -10.08 12.05
CA ARG A 239 1.76 -10.16 13.50
C ARG A 239 0.49 -9.81 14.29
N LEU A 240 -0.16 -8.70 13.95
CA LEU A 240 -1.42 -8.30 14.58
C LEU A 240 -2.57 -9.26 14.27
N ALA A 241 -2.62 -9.84 13.06
CA ALA A 241 -3.56 -10.92 12.75
C ALA A 241 -3.37 -12.13 13.67
N ARG A 242 -2.12 -12.57 13.90
CA ARG A 242 -1.83 -13.66 14.85
C ARG A 242 -2.26 -13.32 16.28
N ALA A 243 -2.18 -12.05 16.67
CA ALA A 243 -2.66 -11.55 17.96
C ALA A 243 -4.19 -11.35 18.01
N GLY A 244 -4.93 -11.72 16.97
CA GLY A 244 -6.40 -11.63 16.93
C GLY A 244 -6.95 -10.24 16.58
N LEU A 245 -6.11 -9.31 16.14
CA LEU A 245 -6.52 -7.96 15.73
C LEU A 245 -6.67 -7.88 14.21
N GLN A 246 -7.73 -7.21 13.75
CA GLN A 246 -7.87 -6.85 12.34
C GLN A 246 -6.95 -5.68 12.01
N ALA A 247 -5.97 -5.91 11.14
CA ALA A 247 -5.03 -4.91 10.68
C ALA A 247 -4.99 -4.83 9.16
N ILE A 248 -5.17 -3.64 8.59
CA ILE A 248 -5.12 -3.39 7.16
C ILE A 248 -3.89 -2.56 6.86
N ASP A 249 -2.96 -3.12 6.07
CA ASP A 249 -1.93 -2.32 5.43
C ASP A 249 -2.57 -1.38 4.39
N ILE A 250 -2.76 -0.13 4.80
CA ILE A 250 -3.45 0.92 4.04
C ILE A 250 -2.49 1.79 3.22
N GLY A 251 -1.17 1.62 3.41
CA GLY A 251 -0.13 2.26 2.61
C GLY A 251 -0.34 3.75 2.37
N HIS A 252 -0.32 4.14 1.10
CA HIS A 252 -0.40 5.54 0.66
C HIS A 252 -1.83 6.05 0.41
N PHE A 253 -2.85 5.39 0.95
CA PHE A 253 -4.24 5.74 0.63
C PHE A 253 -4.58 7.19 0.95
N ASP A 254 -4.03 7.76 2.03
CA ASP A 254 -4.25 9.16 2.39
C ASP A 254 -3.71 10.13 1.33
N LEU A 255 -2.52 9.91 0.75
CA LEU A 255 -2.04 10.72 -0.38
C LEU A 255 -2.96 10.60 -1.60
N GLN A 256 -3.47 9.39 -1.87
CA GLN A 256 -4.44 9.20 -2.96
C GLN A 256 -5.72 9.99 -2.68
N TYR A 257 -6.20 9.97 -1.45
CA TYR A 257 -7.36 10.73 -1.03
C TYR A 257 -7.16 12.24 -1.17
N GLU A 258 -6.00 12.76 -0.76
CA GLU A 258 -5.64 14.17 -0.94
C GLU A 258 -5.65 14.59 -2.42
N TYR A 259 -5.19 13.71 -3.31
CA TYR A 259 -5.26 13.94 -4.75
C TYR A 259 -6.70 13.95 -5.25
N PHE A 260 -7.51 13.00 -4.78
CA PHE A 260 -8.91 12.88 -5.14
C PHE A 260 -9.72 14.12 -4.74
N ILE A 261 -9.64 14.58 -3.49
CA ILE A 261 -10.41 15.74 -3.02
C ILE A 261 -9.95 17.06 -3.65
N ARG A 262 -8.71 17.13 -4.18
CA ARG A 262 -8.20 18.25 -5.00
C ARG A 262 -8.48 18.09 -6.48
N ASN A 263 -9.27 17.09 -6.88
CA ASN A 263 -9.56 16.76 -8.28
C ASN A 263 -8.29 16.55 -9.14
N SER A 264 -7.21 16.06 -8.52
CA SER A 264 -5.94 15.76 -9.19
C SER A 264 -5.82 14.26 -9.42
N PHE A 265 -5.71 13.86 -10.69
CA PHE A 265 -5.47 12.46 -11.08
C PHE A 265 -3.99 12.18 -11.40
N LYS A 266 -3.12 13.03 -10.87
CA LYS A 266 -1.66 12.95 -10.93
C LYS A 266 -1.11 13.23 -9.53
N ARG A 267 0.10 12.75 -9.28
CA ARG A 267 0.81 13.03 -8.03
C ARG A 267 1.12 14.52 -7.97
N ILE A 268 0.71 15.17 -6.89
CA ILE A 268 1.03 16.56 -6.58
C ILE A 268 1.71 16.62 -5.20
N PRO A 269 2.52 17.64 -4.90
CA PRO A 269 3.01 17.86 -3.55
C PRO A 269 1.85 18.11 -2.58
N ILE A 270 1.91 17.48 -1.41
CA ILE A 270 1.05 17.79 -0.26
C ILE A 270 1.99 18.30 0.83
N PRO A 271 2.14 19.63 1.02
CA PRO A 271 3.24 20.19 1.80
C PRO A 271 3.32 19.69 3.24
N THR A 272 2.16 19.35 3.81
CA THR A 272 2.02 18.93 5.20
C THR A 272 2.30 17.45 5.44
N LYS A 273 2.55 16.64 4.39
CA LYS A 273 2.66 15.18 4.46
C LYS A 273 3.89 14.65 3.74
N PHE A 274 4.45 13.57 4.25
CA PHE A 274 5.58 12.90 3.63
C PHE A 274 5.14 12.16 2.35
N ASN A 275 5.95 12.31 1.30
CA ASN A 275 5.75 11.61 0.04
C ASN A 275 7.11 11.25 -0.57
N ASN A 276 7.50 9.99 -0.46
CA ASN A 276 8.76 9.46 -0.96
C ASN A 276 8.77 9.24 -2.49
N GLU A 277 7.65 9.47 -3.19
CA GLU A 277 7.52 9.22 -4.62
C GLU A 277 7.79 10.46 -5.48
N LEU A 278 7.98 11.63 -4.84
CA LEU A 278 8.34 12.87 -5.50
C LEU A 278 9.84 13.13 -5.32
N ALA A 279 10.58 13.19 -6.42
CA ALA A 279 12.04 13.35 -6.44
C ALA A 279 12.53 14.65 -5.75
N ASN A 280 11.66 15.66 -5.61
CA ASN A 280 11.95 16.94 -4.97
C ASN A 280 10.94 17.23 -3.84
N SER A 281 10.68 16.26 -2.96
CA SER A 281 9.82 16.52 -1.81
C SER A 281 10.44 17.63 -0.96
N MET A 282 9.76 18.79 -0.87
CA MET A 282 10.12 19.83 0.09
C MET A 282 10.06 19.27 1.51
N PRO A 283 10.80 19.85 2.48
CA PRO A 283 10.63 19.50 3.88
C PRO A 283 9.15 19.55 4.26
N VAL A 284 8.70 18.55 5.01
CA VAL A 284 7.31 18.47 5.43
C VAL A 284 6.99 19.66 6.33
N GLU A 285 6.00 20.45 5.95
CA GLU A 285 5.57 21.60 6.73
C GLU A 285 5.05 21.16 8.11
N LYS A 286 5.38 21.94 9.14
CA LYS A 286 4.89 21.69 10.48
C LYS A 286 3.38 21.86 10.49
N VAL A 287 2.69 20.82 10.98
CA VAL A 287 1.24 20.85 11.18
C VAL A 287 1.01 20.92 12.67
N TYR A 288 0.36 21.98 13.13
CA TYR A 288 -0.17 22.06 14.48
C TYR A 288 -1.66 21.74 14.41
N ASN A 289 -2.03 20.53 14.81
CA ASN A 289 -3.41 20.08 14.87
C ASN A 289 -3.66 19.47 16.26
N GLN A 290 -4.49 20.13 17.07
CA GLN A 290 -4.73 19.72 18.45
C GLN A 290 -5.42 18.35 18.54
N ASP A 291 -6.29 18.03 17.59
CA ASP A 291 -6.97 16.74 17.56
C ASP A 291 -6.00 15.63 17.23
N TYR A 292 -5.09 15.85 16.26
CA TYR A 292 -4.00 14.92 15.96
C TYR A 292 -3.16 14.61 17.22
N GLU A 293 -2.73 15.65 17.96
CA GLU A 293 -1.94 15.43 19.17
C GLU A 293 -2.71 14.67 20.27
N LYS A 294 -4.01 14.96 20.46
CA LYS A 294 -4.88 14.24 21.42
C LYS A 294 -5.16 12.78 21.02
N GLN A 295 -5.01 12.45 19.74
CA GLN A 295 -5.19 11.08 19.24
C GLN A 295 -3.95 10.21 19.50
N ILE A 296 -2.79 10.78 19.75
CA ILE A 296 -1.53 10.02 19.87
C ILE A 296 -1.43 9.36 21.24
N LEU A 297 -1.37 8.03 21.22
CA LEU A 297 -1.12 7.19 22.39
C LEU A 297 0.36 7.11 22.72
N MET A 298 1.20 7.01 21.68
CA MET A 298 2.63 6.79 21.83
C MET A 298 3.39 7.34 20.62
N ARG A 299 4.58 7.88 20.87
CA ARG A 299 5.57 8.22 19.85
C ARG A 299 6.81 7.35 20.05
N ILE A 300 7.11 6.51 19.08
CA ILE A 300 8.26 5.60 19.07
C ILE A 300 9.33 6.23 18.18
N LYS A 301 10.53 6.38 18.73
CA LYS A 301 11.67 7.03 18.08
C LYS A 301 12.67 6.01 17.58
#